data_AF-X6GDC0-F1
#
_entry.id   AF-X6GDC0-F1
#
_cell.length_a   1.000
_cell.length_b   1.000
_cell.length_c   1.000
_cell.angle_alpha   90.00
_cell.angle_beta   90.00
_cell.angle_gamma   90.00
#
_symmetry.space_group_name_H-M   'P 1'
#
loop_
_entity.id
_entity.type
_entity.pdbx_description
1 polymer ?
#
loop_
_entity_poly.entity_id
_entity_poly.type
_entity_poly.pdbx_seq_one_letter_code
_entity_poly.pdbx_strand_id
1 'polypeptide(L)'
;MSGAIDSAARLRRISACIREGLPIDPDDAVPFGEAIDAFFAGHAPTLDAALGLKAAGPGQADARRAWLIGERDKALRELAGHVAADLDGAGAEGVWDIFEHLEAYAAGEWPEHRTAAVCPHPEGGKALAWTILRGNGGKAPTRRWLADFFST
;
A
#
# COMPACT_ATOMS: atom_id res chain seq x y z
N MET A 1 3.73 11.64 7.78
CA MET A 1 3.43 10.20 7.63
C MET A 1 2.76 9.74 8.92
N SER A 2 1.60 9.08 8.88
CA SER A 2 0.93 8.60 10.11
C SER A 2 1.77 7.50 10.79
N GLY A 3 1.83 7.48 12.12
CA GLY A 3 2.59 6.45 12.86
C GLY A 3 2.16 5.02 12.52
N ALA A 4 0.91 4.81 12.14
CA ALA A 4 0.39 3.51 11.71
C ALA A 4 0.99 3.05 10.36
N ILE A 5 1.25 3.97 9.42
CA ILE A 5 1.90 3.62 8.15
C ILE A 5 3.33 3.16 8.39
N ASP A 6 4.03 3.84 9.29
CA ASP A 6 5.42 3.51 9.64
C ASP A 6 5.51 2.13 10.31
N SER A 7 4.62 1.81 11.24
CA SER A 7 4.54 0.49 11.87
C SER A 7 4.36 -0.66 10.86
N ALA A 8 3.44 -0.53 9.90
CA ALA A 8 3.24 -1.57 8.89
C ALA A 8 4.44 -1.69 7.93
N ALA A 9 5.05 -0.56 7.53
CA ALA A 9 6.25 -0.57 6.70
C ALA A 9 7.44 -1.23 7.41
N ARG A 10 7.64 -0.94 8.70
CA ARG A 10 8.65 -1.58 9.57
C ARG A 10 8.49 -3.09 9.58
N LEU A 11 7.29 -3.61 9.85
CA LEU A 11 7.06 -5.07 9.86
C LEU A 11 7.38 -5.73 8.51
N ARG A 12 7.14 -5.04 7.38
CA ARG A 12 7.52 -5.57 6.06
C ARG A 12 9.03 -5.61 5.86
N ARG A 13 9.75 -4.55 6.25
CA ARG A 13 11.23 -4.50 6.18
C ARG A 13 11.85 -5.60 7.04
N ILE A 14 11.37 -5.74 8.28
CA ILE A 14 11.75 -6.84 9.19
C ILE A 14 11.49 -8.20 8.54
N SER A 15 10.30 -8.42 7.98
CA SER A 15 9.94 -9.70 7.35
C SER A 15 10.83 -10.03 6.14
N ALA A 16 11.23 -9.03 5.34
CA ALA A 16 12.15 -9.23 4.24
C ALA A 16 13.55 -9.65 4.75
N CYS A 17 14.09 -8.92 5.72
CA CYS A 17 15.39 -9.24 6.32
C CYS A 17 15.42 -10.66 6.89
N ILE A 18 14.38 -11.06 7.63
CA ILE A 18 14.26 -12.41 8.21
C ILE A 18 14.25 -13.50 7.12
N ARG A 19 13.54 -13.30 6.01
CA ARG A 19 13.48 -14.28 4.91
C ARG A 19 14.82 -14.44 4.20
N GLU A 20 15.57 -13.34 4.08
CA GLU A 20 16.85 -13.30 3.40
C GLU A 20 18.03 -13.66 4.33
N GLY A 21 17.77 -13.87 5.61
CA GLY A 21 18.81 -14.14 6.61
C GLY A 21 19.71 -12.93 6.88
N LEU A 22 19.22 -11.72 6.59
CA LEU A 22 19.94 -10.46 6.74
C LEU A 22 19.71 -9.86 8.14
N PRO A 23 20.68 -9.10 8.68
CA PRO A 23 20.49 -8.35 9.91
C PRO A 23 19.37 -7.31 9.73
N ILE A 24 18.54 -7.15 10.76
CA ILE A 24 17.50 -6.13 10.80
C ILE A 24 18.15 -4.79 11.16
N ASP A 25 17.79 -3.73 10.43
CA ASP A 25 18.23 -2.36 10.73
C ASP A 25 17.86 -1.97 12.18
N PRO A 26 18.78 -1.38 12.97
CA PRO A 26 18.48 -0.90 14.32
C PRO A 26 17.25 0.01 14.43
N ASP A 27 16.99 0.86 13.44
CA ASP A 27 15.84 1.77 13.42
C ASP A 27 14.49 1.01 13.33
N ASP A 28 14.52 -0.21 12.80
CA ASP A 28 13.38 -1.12 12.78
C ASP A 28 13.39 -2.09 13.97
N ALA A 29 14.57 -2.60 14.34
CA ALA A 29 14.75 -3.63 15.36
C ALA A 29 14.44 -3.10 16.77
N VAL A 30 14.91 -1.90 17.13
CA VAL A 30 14.73 -1.34 18.46
C VAL A 30 13.24 -1.11 18.76
N PRO A 31 12.48 -0.36 17.95
CA PRO A 31 11.05 -0.17 18.21
C PRO A 31 10.23 -1.47 18.17
N PHE A 32 10.66 -2.46 17.37
CA PHE A 32 10.01 -3.77 17.33
C PHE A 32 10.24 -4.57 18.61
N GLY A 33 11.47 -4.59 19.12
CA GLY A 33 11.81 -5.23 20.40
C GLY A 33 11.08 -4.57 21.57
N GLU A 34 11.10 -3.24 21.66
CA GLU A 34 10.40 -2.48 22.71
C GLU A 34 8.89 -2.76 22.72
N ALA A 35 8.27 -2.88 21.55
CA ALA A 35 6.86 -3.22 21.44
C ALA A 35 6.56 -4.65 21.95
N ILE A 36 7.43 -5.62 21.67
CA ILE A 36 7.29 -6.99 22.18
C ILE A 36 7.42 -6.99 23.71
N ASP A 37 8.43 -6.31 24.24
CA ASP A 37 8.67 -6.20 25.68
C ASP A 37 7.50 -5.52 26.39
N ALA A 38 6.96 -4.43 25.83
CA ALA A 38 5.80 -3.73 26.38
C ALA A 38 4.54 -4.62 26.44
N PHE A 39 4.35 -5.52 25.47
CA PHE A 39 3.26 -6.49 25.50
C PHE A 39 3.44 -7.52 26.62
N PHE A 40 4.62 -8.13 26.74
CA PHE A 40 4.89 -9.13 27.78
C PHE A 40 4.96 -8.53 29.20
N ALA A 41 5.35 -7.26 29.32
CA ALA A 41 5.28 -6.50 30.57
C ALA A 41 3.84 -6.08 30.96
N GLY A 42 2.85 -6.30 30.08
CA GLY A 42 1.46 -5.93 30.31
C GLY A 42 1.16 -4.45 30.18
N HIS A 43 2.07 -3.65 29.61
CA HIS A 43 1.86 -2.22 29.36
C HIS A 43 0.95 -1.96 28.16
N ALA A 44 0.92 -2.89 27.20
CA ALA A 44 0.00 -2.86 26.06
C ALA A 44 -1.04 -3.99 26.15
N PRO A 45 -2.33 -3.72 25.91
CA PRO A 45 -3.39 -4.72 26.08
C PRO A 45 -3.40 -5.81 25.00
N THR A 46 -2.77 -5.56 23.84
CA THR A 46 -2.69 -6.49 22.70
C THR A 46 -1.40 -6.24 21.93
N LEU A 47 -0.83 -7.27 21.30
CA LEU A 47 0.37 -7.13 20.47
C LEU A 47 0.19 -6.12 19.33
N ASP A 48 -0.99 -6.10 18.68
CA ASP A 48 -1.33 -5.08 17.66
C ASP A 48 -1.30 -3.64 18.21
N ALA A 49 -1.62 -3.45 19.49
CA ALA A 49 -1.56 -2.14 20.11
C ALA A 49 -0.10 -1.75 20.41
N ALA A 50 0.70 -2.71 20.88
CA ALA A 50 2.11 -2.50 21.16
C ALA A 50 2.90 -2.17 19.88
N LEU A 51 2.60 -2.86 18.78
CA LEU A 51 3.22 -2.65 17.48
C LEU A 51 2.66 -1.41 16.74
N GLY A 52 1.68 -0.70 17.30
CA GLY A 52 1.05 0.45 16.64
C GLY A 52 0.24 0.09 15.39
N LEU A 53 -0.31 -1.13 15.33
CA LEU A 53 -1.08 -1.64 14.20
C LEU A 53 -2.56 -1.26 14.25
N LYS A 54 -3.10 -1.01 15.45
CA LYS A 54 -4.49 -0.60 15.62
C LYS A 54 -4.75 0.80 15.05
N ALA A 55 -5.95 0.98 14.53
CA ALA A 55 -6.47 2.29 14.16
C ALA A 55 -6.49 3.24 15.37
N ALA A 56 -6.19 4.51 15.15
CA ALA A 56 -6.17 5.54 16.21
C ALA A 56 -7.57 5.88 16.79
N GLY A 57 -8.64 5.31 16.24
CA GLY A 57 -10.02 5.50 16.69
C GLY A 57 -11.06 4.96 15.70
N PRO A 58 -12.35 5.04 16.05
CA PRO A 58 -13.44 4.64 15.15
C PRO A 58 -13.36 5.37 13.81
N GLY A 59 -13.47 4.62 12.70
CA GLY A 59 -13.43 5.16 11.34
C GLY A 59 -12.03 5.47 10.81
N GLN A 60 -10.97 5.36 11.63
CA GLN A 60 -9.59 5.53 11.16
C GLN A 60 -9.07 4.23 10.53
N ALA A 61 -8.16 4.37 9.56
CA ALA A 61 -7.49 3.23 8.97
C ALA A 61 -6.53 2.59 10.00
N ASP A 62 -6.57 1.26 10.11
CA ASP A 62 -5.50 0.50 10.77
C ASP A 62 -4.18 0.62 9.98
N ALA A 63 -3.07 0.23 10.59
CA ALA A 63 -1.75 0.33 9.98
C ALA A 63 -1.64 -0.36 8.61
N ARG A 64 -2.25 -1.54 8.48
CA ARG A 64 -2.25 -2.30 7.22
C ARG A 64 -2.98 -1.54 6.14
N ARG A 65 -4.17 -1.02 6.43
CA ARG A 65 -5.00 -0.25 5.47
C ARG A 65 -4.34 1.08 5.13
N ALA A 66 -3.78 1.78 6.11
CA ALA A 66 -3.08 3.04 5.88
C ALA A 66 -1.84 2.83 4.98
N TRP A 67 -1.08 1.76 5.21
CA TRP A 67 0.04 1.38 4.36
C TRP A 67 -0.39 1.01 2.93
N LEU A 68 -1.44 0.20 2.78
CA LEU A 68 -2.01 -0.15 1.46
C LEU A 68 -2.49 1.08 0.68
N ILE A 69 -3.06 2.09 1.37
CA ILE A 69 -3.44 3.37 0.77
C ILE A 69 -2.19 4.13 0.30
N GLY A 70 -1.14 4.20 1.13
CA GLY A 70 0.12 4.85 0.76
C GLY A 70 0.78 4.20 -0.47
N GLU A 71 0.83 2.87 -0.51
CA GLU A 71 1.37 2.12 -1.64
C GLU A 71 0.55 2.32 -2.92
N ARG A 72 -0.79 2.34 -2.81
CA ARG A 72 -1.69 2.66 -3.92
C ARG A 72 -1.40 4.06 -4.46
N ASP A 73 -1.30 5.05 -3.58
CA ASP A 73 -1.12 6.45 -3.98
C ASP A 73 0.25 6.67 -4.63
N LYS A 74 1.29 5.96 -4.15
CA LYS A 74 2.59 5.94 -4.81
C LYS A 74 2.51 5.27 -6.18
N ALA A 75 1.92 4.08 -6.25
CA ALA A 75 1.79 3.32 -7.49
C ALA A 75 0.94 4.05 -8.55
N LEU A 76 -0.07 4.84 -8.15
CA LEU A 76 -0.85 5.68 -9.06
C LEU A 76 0.01 6.74 -9.73
N ARG A 77 0.87 7.43 -8.98
CA ARG A 77 1.78 8.44 -9.53
C ARG A 77 2.81 7.82 -10.46
N GLU A 78 3.35 6.66 -10.08
CA GLU A 78 4.29 5.92 -10.92
C GLU A 78 3.62 5.39 -12.20
N LEU A 79 2.38 4.91 -12.11
CA LEU A 79 1.62 4.43 -13.27
C LEU A 79 1.33 5.56 -14.24
N ALA A 80 1.04 6.76 -13.73
CA ALA A 80 0.83 7.93 -14.57
C ALA A 80 2.06 8.21 -15.46
N GLY A 81 3.27 8.13 -14.90
CA GLY A 81 4.51 8.24 -15.70
C GLY A 81 4.73 7.10 -16.69
N HIS A 82 3.99 5.99 -16.58
CA HIS A 82 4.12 4.83 -17.46
C HIS A 82 3.13 4.84 -18.63
N VAL A 83 1.91 5.35 -18.43
CA VAL A 83 0.82 5.22 -19.40
C VAL A 83 0.16 6.53 -19.80
N ALA A 84 0.35 7.63 -19.06
CA ALA A 84 -0.31 8.90 -19.34
C ALA A 84 0.59 9.84 -20.15
N ALA A 85 0.08 10.34 -21.28
CA ALA A 85 0.76 11.36 -22.09
C ALA A 85 0.62 12.78 -21.51
N ASP A 86 -0.51 13.10 -20.85
CA ASP A 86 -0.80 14.41 -20.23
C ASP A 86 -1.79 14.27 -19.06
N LEU A 87 -1.52 14.94 -17.93
CA LEU A 87 -2.34 14.89 -16.70
C LEU A 87 -3.04 16.22 -16.38
N ASP A 88 -2.98 17.24 -17.24
CA ASP A 88 -3.57 18.55 -16.94
C ASP A 88 -5.11 18.56 -17.00
N GLY A 89 -5.72 18.54 -15.81
CA GLY A 89 -7.13 18.86 -15.58
C GLY A 89 -8.09 17.66 -15.62
N ALA A 90 -9.29 17.87 -15.04
CA ALA A 90 -10.31 16.85 -14.73
C ALA A 90 -10.90 16.07 -15.94
N GLY A 91 -10.37 16.28 -17.15
CA GLY A 91 -10.71 15.56 -18.38
C GLY A 91 -9.51 15.14 -19.23
N ALA A 92 -8.28 15.15 -18.69
CA ALA A 92 -7.07 14.83 -19.44
C ALA A 92 -7.06 13.38 -19.95
N GLU A 93 -6.55 13.18 -21.18
CA GLU A 93 -6.35 11.85 -21.79
C GLU A 93 -5.56 10.92 -20.87
N GLY A 94 -4.61 11.44 -20.08
CA GLY A 94 -3.86 10.61 -19.13
C GLY A 94 -4.67 10.00 -17.99
N VAL A 95 -5.71 10.68 -17.49
CA VAL A 95 -6.63 10.07 -16.50
C VAL A 95 -7.43 8.93 -17.14
N TRP A 96 -7.77 9.09 -18.42
CA TRP A 96 -8.44 8.06 -19.21
C TRP A 96 -7.53 6.85 -19.43
N ASP A 97 -6.27 7.07 -19.83
CA ASP A 97 -5.27 6.01 -20.05
C ASP A 97 -5.03 5.19 -18.77
N ILE A 98 -4.88 5.86 -17.63
CA ILE A 98 -4.73 5.20 -16.33
C ILE A 98 -5.97 4.37 -16.02
N PHE A 99 -7.17 4.93 -16.23
CA PHE A 99 -8.42 4.24 -15.94
C PHE A 99 -8.60 2.99 -16.82
N GLU A 100 -8.39 3.11 -18.14
CA GLU A 100 -8.49 1.98 -19.07
C GLU A 100 -7.49 0.89 -18.74
N HIS A 101 -6.25 1.25 -18.41
CA HIS A 101 -5.24 0.29 -17.99
C HIS A 101 -5.64 -0.47 -16.72
N LEU A 102 -6.20 0.23 -15.73
CA LEU A 102 -6.68 -0.37 -14.49
C LEU A 102 -7.92 -1.26 -14.69
N GLU A 103 -8.86 -0.85 -15.55
CA GLU A 103 -10.03 -1.68 -15.89
C GLU A 103 -9.63 -2.93 -16.69
N ALA A 104 -8.74 -2.80 -17.66
CA ALA A 104 -8.23 -3.93 -18.43
C ALA A 104 -7.56 -4.97 -17.51
N TYR A 105 -6.72 -4.51 -16.57
CA TYR A 105 -6.11 -5.41 -15.59
C TYR A 105 -7.13 -6.02 -14.62
N ALA A 106 -8.11 -5.23 -14.16
CA ALA A 106 -9.17 -5.70 -13.27
C ALA A 106 -10.05 -6.79 -13.90
N ALA A 107 -10.34 -6.67 -15.20
CA ALA A 107 -11.14 -7.63 -15.96
C ALA A 107 -10.35 -8.86 -16.41
N GLY A 108 -9.05 -8.69 -16.70
CA GLY A 108 -8.17 -9.75 -17.18
C GLY A 108 -7.54 -10.56 -16.05
N GLU A 109 -6.35 -10.14 -15.61
CA GLU A 109 -5.46 -10.96 -14.78
C GLU A 109 -5.77 -10.89 -13.27
N TRP A 110 -6.50 -9.85 -12.83
CA TRP A 110 -6.79 -9.65 -11.42
C TRP A 110 -7.50 -10.83 -10.71
N PRO A 111 -8.53 -11.49 -11.29
CA PRO A 111 -9.22 -12.60 -10.64
C PRO A 111 -8.28 -13.74 -10.20
N GLU A 112 -7.24 -13.99 -10.99
CA GLU A 112 -6.20 -15.00 -10.73
C GLU A 112 -5.15 -14.47 -9.74
N HIS A 113 -4.75 -13.20 -9.88
CA HIS A 113 -3.65 -12.62 -9.10
C HIS A 113 -4.07 -12.08 -7.72
N ARG A 114 -5.37 -11.91 -7.44
CA ARG A 114 -5.87 -11.21 -6.24
C ARG A 114 -5.47 -11.87 -4.91
N THR A 115 -5.30 -13.19 -4.89
CA THR A 115 -4.93 -13.97 -3.69
C THR A 115 -3.43 -14.10 -3.50
N ALA A 116 -2.61 -13.70 -4.48
CA ALA A 116 -1.17 -13.80 -4.38
C ALA A 116 -0.63 -12.99 -3.18
N ALA A 117 0.34 -13.56 -2.47
CA ALA A 117 1.00 -12.90 -1.34
C ALA A 117 1.93 -11.77 -1.81
N VAL A 118 2.49 -11.92 -3.01
CA VAL A 118 3.41 -11.00 -3.68
C VAL A 118 2.88 -10.76 -5.09
N CYS A 119 3.18 -9.60 -5.68
CA CYS A 119 2.81 -9.30 -7.06
C CYS A 119 3.43 -10.36 -8.01
N PRO A 120 2.65 -10.99 -8.90
CA PRO A 120 3.18 -11.94 -9.89
C PRO A 120 4.02 -11.28 -10.98
N HIS A 121 3.89 -9.96 -11.16
CA HIS A 121 4.67 -9.20 -12.14
C HIS A 121 5.91 -8.59 -11.48
N PRO A 122 7.09 -8.68 -12.12
CA PRO A 122 8.32 -8.15 -11.56
C PRO A 122 8.35 -6.61 -11.58
N GLU A 123 7.84 -5.97 -12.64
CA GLU A 123 7.88 -4.51 -12.81
C GLU A 123 6.86 -4.00 -13.85
N GLY A 124 6.83 -2.68 -14.05
CA GLY A 124 6.04 -2.00 -15.07
C GLY A 124 4.56 -1.79 -14.73
N GLY A 125 3.78 -1.37 -15.73
CA GLY A 125 2.39 -0.96 -15.55
C GLY A 125 1.47 -2.02 -14.92
N LYS A 126 1.73 -3.32 -15.15
CA LYS A 126 0.93 -4.41 -14.54
C LYS A 126 1.25 -4.60 -13.05
N ALA A 127 2.53 -4.47 -12.66
CA ALA A 127 2.92 -4.51 -11.26
C ALA A 127 2.30 -3.34 -10.48
N LEU A 128 2.28 -2.16 -11.09
CA LEU A 128 1.63 -0.97 -10.55
C LEU A 128 0.11 -1.15 -10.44
N ALA A 129 -0.56 -1.66 -11.50
CA ALA A 129 -1.99 -1.95 -11.48
C ALA A 129 -2.37 -2.95 -10.37
N TRP A 130 -1.59 -4.01 -10.17
CA TRP A 130 -1.82 -4.96 -9.07
C TRP A 130 -1.76 -4.28 -7.70
N THR A 131 -0.75 -3.43 -7.47
CA THR A 131 -0.60 -2.68 -6.22
C THR A 131 -1.77 -1.75 -5.96
N ILE A 132 -2.22 -1.04 -7.01
CA ILE A 132 -3.36 -0.11 -6.94
C ILE A 132 -4.66 -0.86 -6.59
N LEU A 133 -4.96 -1.96 -7.30
CA LEU A 133 -6.15 -2.76 -7.04
C LEU A 133 -6.11 -3.39 -5.65
N ARG A 134 -4.96 -3.89 -5.19
CA ARG A 134 -4.80 -4.40 -3.81
C ARG A 134 -5.10 -3.34 -2.77
N GLY A 135 -4.65 -2.10 -2.97
CA GLY A 135 -4.96 -0.98 -2.08
C GLY A 135 -6.40 -0.50 -2.15
N ASN A 136 -7.14 -0.84 -3.20
CA ASN A 136 -8.52 -0.40 -3.44
C ASN A 136 -9.56 -1.54 -3.37
N GLY A 137 -9.25 -2.64 -2.67
CA GLY A 137 -10.19 -3.76 -2.48
C GLY A 137 -10.52 -4.52 -3.77
N GLY A 138 -9.64 -4.46 -4.77
CA GLY A 138 -9.78 -5.13 -6.05
C GLY A 138 -10.64 -4.41 -7.08
N LYS A 139 -10.96 -3.13 -6.84
CA LYS A 139 -11.75 -2.31 -7.77
C LYS A 139 -10.85 -1.23 -8.37
N ALA A 140 -10.94 -1.02 -9.68
CA ALA A 140 -10.35 0.16 -10.30
C ALA A 140 -10.98 1.42 -9.66
N PRO A 141 -10.17 2.42 -9.27
CA PRO A 141 -10.70 3.73 -8.90
C PRO A 141 -11.52 4.33 -10.04
N THR A 142 -12.57 5.10 -9.71
CA THR A 142 -13.38 5.74 -10.75
C THR A 142 -12.61 6.87 -11.41
N ARG A 143 -12.92 7.18 -12.67
CA ARG A 143 -12.33 8.33 -13.38
C ARG A 143 -12.42 9.63 -12.60
N ARG A 144 -13.58 9.90 -12.00
CA ARG A 144 -13.78 11.09 -11.16
C ARG A 144 -12.82 11.12 -9.97
N TRP A 145 -12.66 9.99 -9.29
CA TRP A 145 -11.73 9.92 -8.15
C TRP A 145 -10.27 10.09 -8.61
N LEU A 146 -9.89 9.53 -9.75
CA LEU A 146 -8.55 9.71 -10.32
C LEU A 146 -8.29 11.18 -10.67
N ALA A 147 -9.25 11.85 -11.31
CA ALA A 147 -9.18 13.28 -11.61
C ALA A 147 -8.99 14.09 -10.32
N ASP A 148 -9.77 13.81 -9.27
CA ASP A 148 -9.65 14.47 -7.98
C ASP A 148 -8.26 14.21 -7.35
N PHE A 149 -7.74 12.98 -7.42
CA PHE A 149 -6.43 12.59 -6.88
C PHE A 149 -5.25 13.30 -7.55
N PHE A 150 -5.30 13.51 -8.87
CA PHE A 150 -4.22 14.19 -9.61
C PHE A 150 -4.36 15.71 -9.62
N SER A 151 -5.50 16.26 -9.19
CA SER A 151 -5.71 17.71 -9.07
C SER A 151 -5.19 18.30 -7.75
N THR A 152 -4.71 17.46 -6.82
CA THR A 152 -4.18 17.83 -5.48
C THR A 152 -2.69 17.63 -5.39
#